data_AF-A0A3L8C3U7-F1
#
_entry.id   AF-A0A3L8C3U7-F1
#
_cell.length_a   1.000
_cell.length_b   1.000
_cell.length_c   1.000
_cell.angle_alpha   90.00
_cell.angle_beta   90.00
_cell.angle_gamma   90.00
#
_symmetry.space_group_name_H-M   'P 1'
#
loop_
_entity.id
_entity.type
_entity.pdbx_description
1 polymer ?
#
loop_
_entity_poly.entity_id
_entity_poly.type
_entity_poly.pdbx_seq_one_letter_code
_entity_poly.pdbx_strand_id
1 'polypeptide(L)'
;MECAPGLDKLLSADNLAFIQKGISISVASRDRRLVPSLSRALACVQSEDSTQLRLVLVASQSQDLLRDINAGSAVAVGFTEPSTHRTLQIKGR
;
A
#
# COMPACT_ATOMS: atom_id res chain seq x y z
N MET A 1 6.13 2.42 -23.79
CA MET A 1 6.12 2.88 -22.39
C MET A 1 4.84 3.70 -22.22
N GLU A 2 3.73 3.05 -21.84
CA GLU A 2 2.49 3.76 -21.52
C GLU A 2 2.67 4.46 -20.17
N CYS A 3 2.36 5.76 -20.11
CA CYS A 3 2.25 6.45 -18.82
C CYS A 3 1.13 5.81 -18.02
N ALA A 4 1.43 5.35 -16.81
CA ALA A 4 0.40 4.87 -15.89
C ALA A 4 -0.65 5.98 -15.67
N PRO A 5 -1.94 5.65 -15.57
CA PRO A 5 -2.96 6.63 -15.25
C PRO A 5 -2.65 7.26 -13.88
N GLY A 6 -2.87 8.57 -13.74
CA GLY A 6 -2.76 9.25 -12.46
C GLY A 6 -3.72 8.64 -11.42
N LEU A 7 -3.32 8.67 -10.14
CA LEU A 7 -4.10 8.13 -9.04
C LEU A 7 -5.48 8.80 -8.91
N ASP A 8 -5.63 10.04 -9.34
CA ASP A 8 -6.89 10.79 -9.43
C ASP A 8 -7.93 10.12 -10.34
N LYS A 9 -7.48 9.32 -11.32
CA LYS A 9 -8.38 8.52 -12.17
C LYS A 9 -8.78 7.18 -11.55
N LEU A 10 -8.03 6.70 -10.56
CA LEU A 10 -8.24 5.40 -9.91
C LEU A 10 -8.89 5.52 -8.54
N LEU A 11 -8.66 6.64 -7.84
CA LEU A 11 -9.13 6.91 -6.49
C LEU A 11 -9.84 8.27 -6.47
N SER A 12 -10.99 8.32 -5.81
CA SER A 12 -11.67 9.59 -5.56
C SER A 12 -10.81 10.52 -4.70
N ALA A 13 -11.06 11.83 -4.78
CA ALA A 13 -10.40 12.82 -3.93
C ALA A 13 -10.57 12.52 -2.43
N ASP A 14 -11.75 12.03 -2.00
CA ASP A 14 -12.00 11.62 -0.62
C ASP A 14 -11.17 10.38 -0.22
N ASN A 15 -10.99 9.41 -1.11
CA ASN A 15 -10.11 8.27 -0.85
C ASN A 15 -8.63 8.68 -0.81
N LEU A 16 -8.18 9.58 -1.68
CA LEU A 16 -6.83 10.14 -1.64
C LEU A 16 -6.59 10.89 -0.33
N ALA A 17 -7.51 11.74 0.10
CA ALA A 17 -7.42 12.42 1.38
C ALA A 17 -7.40 11.44 2.56
N PHE A 18 -8.22 10.39 2.51
CA PHE A 18 -8.30 9.37 3.55
C PHE A 18 -6.98 8.62 3.75
N ILE A 19 -6.32 8.17 2.66
CA ILE A 19 -5.06 7.39 2.77
C ILE A 19 -3.85 8.21 3.19
N GLN A 20 -3.93 9.55 3.09
CA GLN A 20 -2.89 10.48 3.57
C GLN A 20 -3.05 10.83 5.05
N LYS A 21 -4.11 10.37 5.72
CA LYS A 21 -4.26 10.53 7.17
C LYS A 21 -3.23 9.67 7.92
N GLY A 22 -2.89 10.07 9.15
CA GLY A 22 -2.13 9.27 10.11
C GLY A 22 -2.93 8.11 10.71
N ILE A 23 -3.48 7.24 9.86
CA ILE A 23 -4.31 6.08 10.23
C ILE A 23 -3.53 4.77 10.14
N SER A 24 -4.13 3.65 10.54
CA SER A 24 -3.46 2.36 10.51
C SER A 24 -3.25 1.87 9.08
N ILE A 25 -2.01 1.49 8.75
CA ILE A 25 -1.63 0.96 7.43
C ILE A 25 -1.03 -0.44 7.59
N SER A 26 -1.69 -1.42 6.98
CA SER A 26 -1.25 -2.82 6.92
C SER A 26 -0.88 -3.16 5.48
N VAL A 27 0.30 -3.74 5.28
CA VAL A 27 0.82 -4.11 3.95
C VAL A 27 1.00 -5.61 3.89
N ALA A 28 0.45 -6.23 2.85
CA ALA A 28 0.53 -7.66 2.62
C ALA A 28 1.09 -7.98 1.23
N SER A 29 1.81 -9.10 1.16
CA SER A 29 2.17 -9.77 -0.08
C SER A 29 2.06 -11.29 0.14
N ARG A 30 2.71 -12.08 -0.70
CA ARG A 30 2.70 -13.54 -0.61
C ARG A 30 3.96 -14.14 -1.21
N ASP A 31 4.32 -15.33 -0.76
CA ASP A 31 5.42 -16.11 -1.34
C ASP A 31 4.98 -16.89 -2.61
N ARG A 32 5.84 -17.77 -3.16
CA ARG A 32 5.47 -18.60 -4.32
C ARG A 32 4.45 -19.70 -4.00
N ARG A 33 4.27 -20.05 -2.72
CA ARG A 33 3.29 -21.03 -2.23
C ARG A 33 1.95 -20.37 -1.88
N LEU A 34 1.81 -19.06 -2.15
CA LEU A 34 0.64 -18.25 -1.80
C LEU A 34 0.44 -18.08 -0.28
N VAL A 35 1.50 -18.27 0.51
CA VAL A 35 1.47 -17.99 1.94
C VAL A 35 1.61 -16.47 2.13
N PRO A 36 0.73 -15.82 2.90
CA PRO A 36 0.77 -14.38 3.08
C PRO A 36 1.93 -13.95 3.97
N SER A 37 2.53 -12.82 3.63
CA SER A 37 3.44 -12.04 4.49
C SER A 37 2.81 -10.69 4.79
N LEU A 38 2.98 -10.19 6.02
CA LEU A 38 2.32 -8.98 6.51
C LEU A 38 3.30 -8.08 7.25
N SER A 39 3.16 -6.76 7.10
CA SER A 39 3.89 -5.77 7.90
C SER A 39 3.07 -4.50 8.10
N ARG A 40 3.55 -3.62 8.99
CA ARG A 40 2.98 -2.29 9.25
C ARG A 40 3.79 -1.24 8.51
N ALA A 41 3.11 -0.37 7.77
CA ALA A 41 3.75 0.84 7.24
C ALA A 41 3.65 1.99 8.23
N LEU A 42 4.68 2.83 8.25
CA LEU A 42 4.76 4.05 9.03
C LEU A 42 4.04 5.20 8.33
N ALA A 43 4.05 5.21 7.00
CA ALA A 43 3.46 6.27 6.18
C ALA A 43 3.11 5.75 4.78
N CYS A 44 2.20 6.47 4.14
CA CYS A 44 1.92 6.39 2.71
C CYS A 44 2.12 7.79 2.12
N VAL A 45 2.92 7.89 1.05
CA VAL A 45 3.27 9.16 0.41
C VAL A 45 2.90 9.06 -1.06
N GLN A 46 2.19 10.05 -1.58
CA GLN A 46 1.94 10.14 -3.02
C GLN A 46 3.24 10.55 -3.75
N SER A 47 3.54 9.93 -4.89
CA SER A 47 4.65 10.36 -5.74
C SER A 47 4.41 11.77 -6.32
N GLU A 48 5.47 12.49 -6.65
CA GLU A 48 5.37 13.86 -7.19
C GLU A 48 4.56 13.93 -8.49
N ASP A 49 4.66 12.91 -9.33
CA ASP A 49 3.89 12.76 -10.57
C ASP A 49 2.47 12.22 -10.35
N SER A 50 2.08 11.95 -9.10
CA SER A 50 0.78 11.41 -8.70
C SER A 50 0.38 10.09 -9.37
N THR A 51 1.33 9.30 -9.85
CA THR A 51 1.06 7.99 -10.49
C THR A 51 1.19 6.82 -9.52
N GLN A 52 1.87 7.01 -8.38
CA GLN A 52 2.22 5.94 -7.44
C GLN A 52 2.01 6.33 -5.99
N LEU A 53 1.83 5.31 -5.14
CA LEU A 53 1.87 5.42 -3.70
C LEU A 53 3.15 4.75 -3.19
N ARG A 54 3.90 5.47 -2.36
CA ARG A 54 5.10 4.98 -1.69
C ARG A 54 4.76 4.65 -0.24
N LEU A 55 4.99 3.40 0.16
CA LEU A 55 4.83 2.95 1.54
C LEU A 55 6.18 2.99 2.25
N VAL A 56 6.21 3.55 3.45
CA VAL A 56 7.42 3.59 4.28
C VAL A 56 7.34 2.46 5.31
N LEU A 57 8.29 1.53 5.25
CA LEU A 57 8.33 0.33 6.09
C LEU A 57 9.58 0.31 6.96
N VAL A 58 9.49 -0.32 8.14
CA VAL A 58 10.68 -0.67 8.93
C VAL A 58 11.26 -1.96 8.37
N ALA A 59 12.39 -1.87 7.69
CA ALA A 59 12.98 -2.99 6.94
C ALA A 59 13.22 -4.24 7.81
N SER A 60 13.74 -4.06 9.03
CA SER A 60 13.99 -5.16 9.97
C SER A 60 12.73 -5.89 10.42
N GLN A 61 11.57 -5.23 10.39
CA GLN A 61 10.26 -5.81 10.76
C GLN A 61 9.46 -6.29 9.54
N SER A 62 9.97 -6.05 8.33
CA SER A 62 9.23 -6.30 7.08
C SER A 62 9.97 -7.25 6.14
N GLN A 63 10.89 -8.06 6.65
CA GLN A 63 11.80 -8.85 5.83
C GLN A 63 11.06 -9.81 4.89
N ASP A 64 10.07 -10.54 5.40
CA ASP A 64 9.31 -11.53 4.62
C ASP A 64 8.51 -10.84 3.50
N LEU A 65 7.83 -9.75 3.85
CA LEU A 65 7.10 -8.91 2.91
C LEU A 65 8.01 -8.35 1.80
N LEU A 66 9.17 -7.79 2.18
CA LEU A 66 10.13 -7.23 1.24
C LEU A 66 10.75 -8.30 0.34
N ARG A 67 11.02 -9.51 0.86
CA ARG A 67 11.47 -10.64 0.04
C ARG A 67 10.43 -11.04 -1.00
N ASP A 68 9.17 -11.11 -0.61
CA ASP A 68 8.08 -11.47 -1.52
C ASP A 68 7.86 -10.43 -2.62
N ILE A 69 7.85 -9.14 -2.26
CA ILE A 69 7.74 -8.03 -3.22
C ILE A 69 8.94 -8.03 -4.19
N ASN A 70 10.17 -8.19 -3.68
CA ASN A 70 11.37 -8.27 -4.51
C ASN A 70 11.36 -9.50 -5.44
N ALA A 71 10.63 -10.56 -5.09
CA ALA A 71 10.41 -11.72 -5.95
C ALA A 71 9.31 -11.51 -7.02
N GLY A 72 8.71 -10.32 -7.09
CA GLY A 72 7.69 -9.92 -8.07
C GLY A 72 6.25 -10.20 -7.65
N SER A 73 6.01 -10.52 -6.38
CA SER A 73 4.64 -10.67 -5.85
C SER A 73 3.92 -9.33 -5.83
N ALA A 74 2.60 -9.38 -6.06
CA ALA A 74 1.75 -8.20 -5.93
C ALA A 74 1.69 -7.73 -4.47
N VAL A 75 1.33 -6.47 -4.26
CA VAL A 75 1.14 -5.88 -2.94
C VAL A 75 -0.32 -5.51 -2.72
N ALA A 76 -0.79 -5.71 -1.49
CA ALA A 76 -2.07 -5.22 -1.00
C ALA A 76 -1.85 -4.32 0.22
N VAL A 77 -2.55 -3.20 0.28
CA VAL A 77 -2.43 -2.22 1.37
C VAL A 77 -3.82 -1.94 1.91
N GLY A 78 -4.02 -2.18 3.21
CA GLY A 78 -5.22 -1.80 3.94
C GLY A 78 -4.98 -0.54 4.76
N PHE A 79 -5.80 0.48 4.52
CA PHE A 79 -5.89 1.70 5.31
C PHE A 79 -7.14 1.61 6.18
N THR A 80 -7.00 1.72 7.50
CA THR A 80 -8.12 1.60 8.43
C THR A 80 -8.08 2.69 9.48
N GLU A 81 -9.22 3.35 9.66
CA GLU A 81 -9.51 4.28 10.77
C GLU A 81 -10.52 3.60 11.70
N PRO A 82 -10.06 2.88 12.76
CA PRO A 82 -10.94 2.01 13.54
C PRO A 82 -12.10 2.76 14.22
N SER A 83 -11.87 4.01 14.63
CA SER A 83 -12.89 4.84 15.27
C SER A 83 -14.09 5.14 14.37
N THR A 84 -13.92 5.08 13.04
CA THR A 84 -14.97 5.36 12.05
C THR A 84 -15.43 4.11 11.31
N HIS A 85 -14.80 2.96 11.56
CA HIS A 85 -15.03 1.70 10.83
C HIS A 85 -14.78 1.83 9.32
N ARG A 86 -14.07 2.90 8.90
CA ARG A 86 -13.72 3.12 7.50
C ARG A 86 -12.44 2.36 7.18
N THR A 87 -12.53 1.51 6.16
CA THR A 87 -11.39 0.79 5.60
C THR A 87 -11.37 0.91 4.08
N LEU A 88 -10.18 1.14 3.52
CA LEU A 88 -9.92 1.10 2.08
C LEU A 88 -8.76 0.14 1.80
N GLN A 89 -8.92 -0.73 0.81
CA GLN A 89 -7.85 -1.61 0.35
C GLN A 89 -7.44 -1.26 -1.08
N ILE A 90 -6.14 -1.09 -1.29
CA ILE A 90 -5.54 -0.86 -2.61
C ILE A 90 -4.65 -2.05 -2.94
N LYS A 91 -4.67 -2.50 -4.20
CA LYS A 91 -3.80 -3.57 -4.70
C LYS A 91 -3.02 -3.08 -5.91
N GLY A 92 -1.75 -3.46 -5.98
CA GLY A 92 -0.83 -2.99 -7.01
C GLY A 92 0.39 -3.89 -7.15
N ARG A 93 1.43 -3.36 -7.79
CA ARG A 93 2.72 -3.99 -7.98
C ARG A 93 3.81 -2.96 -7.74
#